data_AF-A0A352RS23-F1
#
_entry.id   AF-A0A352RS23-F1
#
_cell.length_a   1.000
_cell.length_b   1.000
_cell.length_c   1.000
_cell.angle_alpha   90.00
_cell.angle_beta   90.00
_cell.angle_gamma   90.00
#
_symmetry.space_group_name_H-M   'P 1'
#
loop_
_entity.id
_entity.type
_entity.pdbx_description
1 polymer ?
#
loop_
_entity_poly.entity_id
_entity_poly.type
_entity_poly.pdbx_seq_one_letter_code
_entity_poly.pdbx_strand_id
1 'polypeptide(L)'
;MLSLTQAVAEEAFWLDLSTSQPGATVEDHRRQRFEEHYDCLSGRGNAHLCERLEDQARQGQKDVLRQSASPAPLTPPVDPDEFQRQVIPLPGGR
;
A
#
# COMPACT_ATOMS: atom_id res chain seq x y z
N MET A 1 17.47 -29.31 34.47
CA MET A 1 16.91 -29.24 33.11
C MET A 1 16.01 -28.01 33.06
N LEU A 2 16.57 -26.86 32.66
CA LEU A 2 15.83 -25.61 32.49
C LEU A 2 15.75 -25.36 30.98
N SER A 3 14.56 -25.55 30.42
CA SER A 3 14.24 -25.20 29.05
C SER A 3 14.18 -23.67 28.98
N LEU A 4 15.19 -23.09 28.34
CA LEU A 4 15.23 -21.67 28.01
C LEU A 4 14.31 -21.50 26.78
N THR A 5 13.13 -20.93 27.02
CA THR A 5 12.18 -20.58 25.96
C THR A 5 12.85 -19.63 24.97
N GLN A 6 12.92 -20.06 23.71
CA GLN A 6 13.40 -19.29 22.58
C GLN A 6 12.64 -17.96 22.51
N ALA A 7 13.35 -16.87 22.81
CA ALA A 7 12.90 -15.54 22.49
C ALA A 7 12.82 -15.43 20.96
N VAL A 8 11.60 -15.20 20.46
CA VAL A 8 11.38 -14.83 19.07
C VAL A 8 12.06 -13.47 18.90
N ALA A 9 13.20 -13.44 18.22
CA ALA A 9 13.86 -12.20 17.87
C ALA A 9 12.91 -11.45 16.92
N GLU A 10 12.28 -10.39 17.42
CA GLU A 10 11.70 -9.34 16.58
C GLU A 10 12.85 -8.70 15.80
N GLU A 11 13.12 -9.24 14.63
CA GLU A 11 14.13 -8.70 13.72
C GLU A 11 13.53 -7.45 13.06
N ALA A 12 13.67 -6.31 13.75
CA ALA A 12 13.28 -5.02 13.23
C ALA A 12 14.06 -4.74 11.93
N PHE A 13 13.33 -4.69 10.81
CA PHE A 13 13.89 -4.35 9.50
C PHE A 13 14.15 -2.84 9.45
N TRP A 14 15.41 -2.45 9.69
CA TRP A 14 15.84 -1.06 9.58
C TRP A 14 16.14 -0.73 8.11
N LEU A 15 15.28 0.08 7.50
CA LEU A 15 15.50 0.65 6.17
C LEU A 15 16.54 1.77 6.26
N ASP A 16 17.72 1.55 5.68
CA ASP A 16 18.73 2.59 5.54
C ASP A 16 18.34 3.57 4.42
N LEU A 17 17.96 4.78 4.82
CA LEU A 17 17.57 5.88 3.92
C LEU A 17 18.74 6.82 3.59
N SER A 18 19.95 6.54 4.07
CA SER A 18 21.12 7.43 3.91
C SER A 18 21.66 7.50 2.48
N THR A 19 21.34 6.51 1.65
CA THR A 19 21.85 6.40 0.26
C THR A 19 20.91 6.99 -0.79
N SER A 20 19.67 7.31 -0.45
CA SER A 20 18.75 7.99 -1.37
C SER A 20 18.86 9.50 -1.17
N GLN A 21 19.37 10.25 -2.15
CA GLN A 21 19.00 11.66 -2.25
C GLN A 21 17.48 11.72 -2.44
N PRO A 22 16.69 12.12 -1.43
CA PRO A 22 15.24 12.03 -1.53
C PRO A 22 14.76 13.26 -2.29
N GLY A 23 14.43 13.09 -3.56
CA GLY A 23 13.64 14.07 -4.31
C GLY A 23 14.19 14.49 -5.66
N ALA A 24 15.51 14.63 -5.83
CA ALA A 24 16.08 15.11 -7.11
C ALA A 24 15.72 14.16 -8.26
N THR A 25 15.96 12.87 -8.09
CA THR A 25 15.67 11.84 -9.10
C THR A 25 14.18 11.65 -9.32
N VAL A 26 13.35 11.75 -8.28
CA VAL A 26 11.89 11.58 -8.39
C VAL A 26 11.27 12.72 -9.19
N GLU A 27 11.68 13.96 -8.92
CA GLU A 27 11.19 15.13 -9.65
C GLU A 27 11.70 15.15 -11.09
N ASP A 28 12.93 14.69 -11.34
CA ASP A 28 13.45 14.53 -12.70
C ASP A 28 12.64 13.49 -13.49
N HIS A 29 12.36 12.33 -12.88
CA HIS A 29 11.49 11.33 -13.49
C HIS A 29 10.04 11.80 -13.65
N ARG A 30 9.54 12.64 -12.74
CA ARG A 30 8.21 13.27 -12.88
C ARG A 30 8.18 14.21 -14.08
N ARG A 31 9.19 15.08 -14.20
CA ARG A 31 9.32 16.03 -15.31
C ARG A 31 9.42 15.31 -16.64
N GLN A 32 10.29 14.29 -16.72
CA GLN A 32 10.44 13.48 -17.93
C GLN A 32 9.10 12.87 -18.37
N ARG A 33 8.35 12.23 -17.45
CA ARG A 33 7.05 11.65 -17.77
C ARG A 33 6.03 12.70 -18.23
N PHE A 34 6.06 13.89 -17.64
CA PHE A 34 5.20 14.99 -18.07
C PHE A 34 5.54 15.43 -19.51
N GLU A 35 6.81 15.59 -19.82
CA GLU A 35 7.28 15.95 -21.16
C GLU A 35 6.90 14.91 -22.21
N GLU A 36 7.14 13.62 -21.92
CA GLU A 36 6.74 12.50 -22.78
C GLU A 36 5.23 12.52 -23.08
N HIS A 37 4.41 12.76 -22.05
CA HIS A 37 2.96 12.84 -22.20
C HIS A 37 2.55 14.07 -23.01
N TYR A 38 3.16 15.22 -22.74
CA TYR A 38 2.91 16.47 -23.46
C TYR A 38 3.29 16.36 -24.94
N ASP A 39 4.38 15.69 -25.27
CA ASP A 39 4.80 15.48 -26.65
C ASP A 39 3.81 14.59 -27.41
N CYS A 40 3.25 13.56 -26.76
CA CYS A 40 2.16 12.78 -27.35
C CYS A 40 0.90 13.62 -27.59
N LEU A 41 0.49 14.45 -26.60
CA LEU A 41 -0.68 15.34 -26.75
C LEU A 41 -0.49 16.41 -27.83
N SER A 42 0.74 16.88 -28.03
CA SER A 42 1.09 17.87 -29.06
C SER A 42 1.39 17.25 -30.44
N GLY A 43 1.29 15.92 -30.58
CA GLY A 43 1.54 15.20 -31.83
C GLY A 43 3.02 15.15 -32.26
N ARG A 44 3.95 15.47 -31.34
CA ARG A 44 5.40 15.46 -31.58
C ARG A 44 6.09 14.22 -31.01
N GLY A 45 5.37 13.45 -30.20
CA GLY A 45 5.87 12.25 -29.55
C GLY A 45 6.09 11.06 -30.49
N ASN A 46 6.90 10.10 -30.05
CA ASN A 46 7.10 8.85 -30.75
C ASN A 46 5.81 8.00 -30.74
N ALA A 47 5.34 7.54 -31.90
CA ALA A 47 4.08 6.81 -32.03
C ALA A 47 3.97 5.58 -31.12
N HIS A 48 5.03 4.76 -31.02
CA HIS A 48 5.03 3.57 -30.16
C HIS A 48 5.06 3.90 -28.66
N LEU A 49 5.66 5.04 -28.29
CA LEU A 49 5.59 5.52 -26.91
C LEU A 49 4.17 5.97 -26.58
N CYS A 50 3.55 6.75 -27.46
CA CYS A 50 2.21 7.27 -27.26
C CYS A 50 1.17 6.15 -27.17
N GLU A 51 1.23 5.15 -28.04
CA GLU A 51 0.37 3.96 -28.00
C GLU A 51 0.47 3.25 -26.64
N ARG A 52 1.69 3.02 -26.13
CA ARG A 52 1.88 2.41 -24.81
C ARG A 52 1.33 3.27 -23.67
N LEU A 53 1.49 4.59 -23.74
CA LEU A 53 0.94 5.50 -22.72
C LEU A 53 -0.59 5.50 -22.72
N GLU A 54 -1.22 5.42 -23.89
CA GLU A 54 -2.67 5.31 -24.03
C GLU A 54 -3.19 3.97 -23.46
N ASP A 55 -2.52 2.86 -23.76
CA ASP A 55 -2.86 1.55 -23.20
C ASP A 55 -2.72 1.52 -21.68
N GLN A 56 -1.65 2.13 -21.15
CA GLN A 56 -1.46 2.27 -19.72
C GLN A 56 -2.59 3.10 -19.08
N ALA A 57 -2.99 4.20 -19.69
CA ALA A 57 -4.10 5.03 -19.21
C ALA A 57 -5.43 4.26 -19.21
N ARG A 58 -5.70 3.49 -20.28
CA ARG A 58 -6.89 2.63 -20.39
C ARG A 58 -6.90 1.55 -19.32
N GLN A 59 -5.77 0.93 -19.05
CA GLN A 59 -5.64 -0.07 -17.99
C GLN A 59 -5.88 0.56 -16.61
N GLY A 60 -5.29 1.72 -16.33
CA GLY A 60 -5.52 2.46 -15.09
C GLY A 60 -6.99 2.79 -14.84
N GLN A 61 -7.74 3.17 -15.88
CA GLN A 61 -9.18 3.39 -15.76
C GLN A 61 -9.94 2.11 -15.38
N LYS A 62 -9.60 0.98 -16.00
CA LYS A 62 -10.20 -0.33 -15.66
C LYS A 62 -9.89 -0.73 -14.22
N ASP A 63 -8.68 -0.46 -13.75
CA ASP A 63 -8.28 -0.81 -12.39
C ASP A 63 -8.99 0.06 -11.34
N VAL A 64 -9.20 1.35 -11.61
CA VAL A 64 -10.04 2.21 -10.74
C VAL A 64 -11.47 1.68 -10.68
N LEU A 65 -12.06 1.30 -11.82
CA LEU A 65 -13.39 0.70 -11.85
C LEU A 65 -13.47 -0.63 -11.09
N ARG A 66 -12.42 -1.46 -11.18
CA ARG A 66 -12.32 -2.71 -10.42
C ARG A 66 -12.23 -2.45 -8.92
N GLN A 67 -11.42 -1.48 -8.51
CA GLN A 67 -11.27 -1.11 -7.09
C GLN A 67 -12.57 -0.52 -6.53
N SER A 68 -13.26 0.34 -7.27
CA SER A 68 -14.53 0.92 -6.82
C SER A 68 -15.67 -0.09 -6.76
N ALA A 69 -15.62 -1.14 -7.59
CA ALA A 69 -16.56 -2.27 -7.56
C ALA A 69 -16.14 -3.40 -6.61
N SER A 70 -14.96 -3.32 -5.97
CA SER A 70 -14.51 -4.33 -5.01
C SER A 70 -15.37 -4.25 -3.76
N PRO A 71 -15.98 -5.36 -3.29
CA PRO A 71 -16.67 -5.35 -2.00
C PRO A 71 -15.70 -4.91 -0.91
N ALA A 72 -16.17 -4.08 0.02
CA ALA A 72 -15.40 -3.79 1.22
C ALA A 72 -15.04 -5.11 1.91
N PRO A 73 -13.81 -5.28 2.44
CA PRO A 73 -13.48 -6.45 3.22
C PRO A 73 -14.50 -6.56 4.36
N LEU A 74 -15.26 -7.65 4.37
CA LEU A 74 -16.20 -7.96 5.43
C LEU A 74 -15.36 -8.10 6.71
N THR A 75 -15.54 -7.19 7.67
CA THR A 75 -15.06 -7.41 9.03
C THR A 75 -15.61 -8.76 9.49
N PRO A 76 -14.75 -9.68 9.97
CA PRO A 76 -15.24 -10.94 10.53
C PRO A 76 -16.30 -10.63 11.60
N PRO A 77 -17.38 -11.43 11.69
CA PRO A 77 -18.34 -11.26 12.77
C PRO A 77 -17.59 -11.32 14.11
N VAL A 78 -17.82 -10.32 14.97
CA VAL A 78 -17.26 -10.29 16.32
C VAL A 78 -17.86 -11.47 17.08
N ASP A 79 -17.00 -12.32 17.64
CA ASP A 79 -17.42 -13.46 18.46
C ASP A 79 -18.05 -12.93 19.77
N PRO A 80 -19.36 -13.14 20.02
CA PRO A 80 -19.99 -12.70 21.25
C PRO A 80 -19.43 -13.38 22.51
N ASP A 81 -18.70 -14.49 22.38
CA ASP A 81 -18.11 -15.20 23.52
C ASP A 81 -16.88 -14.48 24.11
N GLU A 82 -16.23 -13.57 23.38
CA GLU A 82 -15.12 -12.77 23.93
C GLU A 82 -15.60 -11.80 25.03
N PHE A 83 -16.84 -11.31 24.94
CA PHE A 83 -17.42 -10.44 25.97
C PHE A 83 -17.80 -11.21 27.24
N GLN A 84 -18.04 -12.52 27.16
CA GLN A 84 -18.36 -13.35 28.32
C GLN A 84 -17.14 -13.76 29.13
N ARG A 85 -15.93 -13.75 28.54
CA ARG A 85 -14.69 -14.12 29.22
C ARG A 85 -14.10 -13.00 30.08
N GLN A 86 -14.49 -11.75 29.85
CA GLN A 86 -14.09 -10.63 30.68
C GLN A 86 -15.08 -10.45 31.84
N VAL A 87 -15.01 -11.37 32.81
CA VAL A 87 -15.59 -11.14 34.13
C VAL A 87 -14.77 -10.02 34.77
N ILE A 88 -15.22 -8.77 34.61
CA ILE A 88 -14.68 -7.63 35.35
C ILE A 88 -14.98 -7.89 36.83
N PRO A 89 -13.99 -8.10 37.71
CA PRO A 89 -14.27 -8.23 39.13
C PRO A 89 -14.76 -6.88 39.64
N LEU A 90 -16.03 -6.79 40.02
CA LEU A 90 -16.53 -5.62 40.74
C LEU A 90 -15.93 -5.65 42.16
N PRO A 91 -15.20 -4.61 42.60
CA PRO A 91 -14.67 -4.58 43.95
C PRO A 91 -15.81 -4.30 44.93
N GLY A 92 -16.19 -5.31 45.71
CA GLY A 92 -17.10 -5.16 46.85
C GLY A 92 -18.30 -6.10 46.86
N GLY A 93 -18.06 -7.41 46.98
CA GLY A 93 -19.05 -8.37 47.46
C GLY A 93 -18.61 -8.87 48.83
N ARG A 94 -19.49 -8.74 49.83
CA ARG A 94 -19.26 -9.05 51.25
C ARG A 94 -18.80 -10.48 51.52
#